data_AF-A0A0S1XEB4-F1
#
_entry.id   AF-A0A0S1XEB4-F1
#
_cell.length_a   1.000
_cell.length_b   1.000
_cell.length_c   1.000
_cell.angle_alpha   90.00
_cell.angle_beta   90.00
_cell.angle_gamma   90.00
#
_symmetry.space_group_name_H-M   'P 1'
#
loop_
_entity.id
_entity.type
_entity.pdbx_description
1 polymer ?
#
loop_
_entity_poly.entity_id
_entity_poly.type
_entity_poly.pdbx_seq_one_letter_code
_entity_poly.pdbx_strand_id
1 'polypeptide(L)'
;MSMKYRMPMNHVIETLILSATNDNYPLQVAEENKQLKERVEMYEKRIRKLESELERMRDLYGNEDTDVKEIRKLKERAHKILDKHRELKVFELVMKIFNVQPGEKLQYMTKRFIEEYFISSGNKKLISRDLELVIIKTSYGPMGWIVKKLQDS
;
A
#
# COMPACT_ATOMS: atom_id res chain seq x y z
N MET A 1 20.72 -24.45 21.08
CA MET A 1 20.96 -25.73 20.38
C MET A 1 22.03 -25.49 19.32
N SER A 2 23.22 -26.10 19.44
CA SER A 2 24.30 -25.88 18.47
C SER A 2 24.07 -26.71 17.21
N MET A 3 23.86 -26.05 16.08
CA MET A 3 23.86 -26.72 14.78
C MET A 3 25.29 -27.16 14.47
N LYS A 4 25.58 -28.46 14.69
CA LYS A 4 26.79 -29.10 14.20
C LYS A 4 26.71 -29.14 12.67
N TYR A 5 27.39 -28.21 12.01
CA TYR A 5 27.64 -28.25 10.57
C TYR A 5 28.39 -29.56 10.26
N ARG A 6 27.67 -30.59 9.80
CA ARG A 6 28.28 -31.75 9.16
C ARG A 6 28.66 -31.34 7.74
N MET A 7 29.90 -30.91 7.57
CA MET A 7 30.52 -30.85 6.24
C MET A 7 30.46 -32.26 5.64
N PRO A 8 29.97 -32.43 4.40
CA PRO A 8 30.01 -33.73 3.74
C PRO A 8 31.47 -34.18 3.61
N MET A 9 31.76 -35.41 4.06
CA MET A 9 33.11 -35.97 4.20
C MET A 9 33.95 -35.87 2.91
N ASN A 10 33.30 -35.95 1.75
CA ASN A 10 33.94 -35.77 0.44
C ASN A 10 34.57 -34.38 0.27
N HIS A 11 33.92 -33.33 0.75
CA HIS A 11 34.41 -31.97 0.56
C HIS A 11 35.67 -31.72 1.40
N VAL A 12 35.73 -32.29 2.61
CA VAL A 12 36.92 -32.23 3.47
C VAL A 12 38.11 -32.96 2.84
N ILE A 13 37.87 -34.11 2.21
CA ILE A 13 38.91 -34.91 1.53
C ILE A 13 39.43 -34.17 0.29
N GLU A 14 38.55 -33.61 -0.54
CA GLU A 14 38.93 -32.78 -1.71
C GLU A 14 39.79 -31.57 -1.30
N THR A 15 39.38 -30.88 -0.23
CA THR A 15 40.10 -29.72 0.33
C THR A 15 41.50 -30.10 0.81
N LEU A 16 41.63 -31.25 1.48
CA LEU A 16 42.93 -31.78 1.95
C LEU A 16 43.84 -32.15 0.78
N ILE A 17 43.32 -32.82 -0.25
CA ILE A 17 44.08 -33.20 -1.44
C ILE A 17 44.58 -31.95 -2.19
N LEU A 18 43.70 -30.97 -2.42
CA LEU A 18 44.05 -29.70 -3.06
C LEU A 18 45.11 -28.92 -2.27
N SER A 19 44.99 -28.91 -0.93
CA SER A 19 45.96 -28.25 -0.04
C SER A 19 47.33 -28.92 -0.01
N ALA A 20 47.38 -30.24 -0.17
CA ALA A 20 48.63 -30.99 -0.22
C ALA A 20 49.36 -30.86 -1.57
N THR A 21 48.61 -30.55 -2.64
CA THR A 21 49.16 -30.36 -3.99
C THR A 21 49.54 -28.91 -4.32
N ASN A 22 49.16 -27.94 -3.47
CA ASN A 22 49.37 -26.52 -3.73
C ASN A 22 49.69 -25.76 -2.43
N ASP A 23 50.96 -25.43 -2.23
CA ASP A 23 51.46 -24.72 -1.04
C ASP A 23 50.78 -23.37 -0.82
N ASN A 24 50.18 -22.79 -1.86
CA ASN A 24 49.51 -21.49 -1.82
C ASN A 24 48.01 -21.58 -1.47
N TYR A 25 47.45 -22.79 -1.36
CA TYR A 25 46.04 -23.03 -1.08
C TYR A 25 45.59 -22.52 0.30
N PRO A 26 46.35 -22.69 1.40
CA PRO A 26 45.99 -22.14 2.71
C PRO A 26 45.88 -20.60 2.70
N LEU A 27 46.74 -19.93 1.92
CA LEU A 27 46.74 -18.47 1.75
C LEU A 27 45.52 -18.01 0.95
N GLN A 28 45.19 -18.68 -0.15
CA GLN A 28 43.99 -18.38 -0.96
C GLN A 28 42.69 -18.52 -0.15
N VAL A 29 42.55 -19.61 0.62
CA VAL A 29 41.36 -19.84 1.44
C VAL A 29 41.23 -18.80 2.57
N ALA A 30 42.35 -18.32 3.12
CA ALA A 30 42.34 -17.25 4.11
C ALA A 30 41.89 -15.91 3.50
N GLU A 31 42.36 -15.59 2.28
CA GLU A 31 41.98 -14.41 1.51
C GLU A 31 40.48 -14.44 1.16
N GLU A 32 39.98 -15.57 0.66
CA GLU A 32 38.56 -15.77 0.33
C GLU A 32 37.67 -15.67 1.57
N ASN A 33 38.07 -16.25 2.70
CA ASN A 33 37.34 -16.13 3.96
C ASN A 33 37.27 -14.69 4.47
N LYS A 34 38.34 -13.91 4.29
CA LYS A 34 38.37 -12.50 4.66
C LYS A 34 37.38 -11.70 3.78
N GLN A 35 37.41 -11.91 2.47
CA GLN A 35 36.48 -11.26 1.54
C GLN A 35 35.02 -11.65 1.81
N LEU A 36 34.76 -12.93 2.13
CA LEU A 36 33.43 -13.41 2.53
C LEU A 36 32.94 -12.73 3.80
N LYS A 37 33.79 -12.60 4.84
CA LYS A 37 33.44 -11.89 6.08
C LYS A 37 33.10 -10.43 5.82
N GLU A 38 33.90 -9.73 5.02
CA GLU A 38 33.65 -8.34 4.66
C GLU A 38 32.32 -8.16 3.90
N ARG A 39 32.00 -9.09 2.98
CA ARG A 39 30.70 -9.10 2.28
C ARG A 39 29.53 -9.35 3.21
N VAL A 40 29.65 -10.32 4.12
CA VAL A 40 28.60 -10.61 5.13
C VAL A 40 28.34 -9.37 5.97
N GLU A 41 29.39 -8.71 6.46
CA GLU A 41 29.26 -7.52 7.29
C GLU A 41 28.63 -6.34 6.52
N MET A 42 28.94 -6.21 5.23
CA MET A 42 28.33 -5.23 4.33
C MET A 42 26.83 -5.50 4.13
N TYR A 43 26.45 -6.76 3.88
CA TYR A 43 25.05 -7.14 3.70
C TYR A 43 24.26 -6.97 5.00
N GLU A 44 24.82 -7.31 6.15
CA GLU A 44 24.18 -7.08 7.45
C GLU A 44 23.92 -5.59 7.71
N LYS A 45 24.89 -4.72 7.41
CA LYS A 45 24.71 -3.26 7.53
C LYS A 45 23.61 -2.76 6.59
N ARG A 46 23.51 -3.33 5.39
CA ARG A 46 22.48 -2.97 4.41
C ARG A 46 21.10 -3.45 4.83
N ILE A 47 20.98 -4.65 5.39
CA ILE A 47 19.74 -5.19 5.96
C ILE A 47 19.25 -4.26 7.08
N ARG A 48 20.12 -3.92 8.05
CA ARG A 48 19.73 -3.02 9.16
C ARG A 48 19.26 -1.65 8.67
N LYS A 49 19.88 -1.13 7.61
CA LYS A 49 19.47 0.14 7.00
C LYS A 49 18.10 0.04 6.34
N LEU A 50 17.85 -1.04 5.60
CA LEU A 50 16.56 -1.31 4.97
C LEU A 50 15.46 -1.56 6.00
N GLU A 51 15.75 -2.28 7.07
CA GLU A 51 14.82 -2.48 8.20
C GLU A 51 14.48 -1.14 8.86
N SER A 52 15.47 -0.26 9.07
CA SER A 52 15.23 1.09 9.62
C SER A 52 14.42 1.98 8.67
N GLU A 53 14.63 1.87 7.36
CA GLU A 53 13.84 2.58 6.34
C GLU A 53 12.39 2.03 6.30
N LEU A 54 12.20 0.72 6.43
CA LEU A 54 10.90 0.10 6.53
C LEU A 54 10.16 0.51 7.81
N GLU A 55 10.84 0.55 8.95
CA GLU A 55 10.27 1.01 10.24
C GLU A 55 9.80 2.48 10.12
N ARG A 56 10.65 3.35 9.55
CA ARG A 56 10.29 4.76 9.31
C ARG A 56 9.11 4.91 8.35
N MET A 57 9.07 4.10 7.29
CA MET A 57 7.91 4.08 6.40
C MET A 57 6.68 3.59 7.17
N ARG A 58 6.80 2.58 8.02
CA ARG A 58 5.70 2.08 8.84
C ARG A 58 5.17 3.12 9.83
N ASP A 59 6.05 3.95 10.39
CA ASP A 59 5.65 5.07 11.26
C ASP A 59 5.01 6.23 10.49
N LEU A 60 5.52 6.53 9.28
CA LEU A 60 4.96 7.57 8.40
C LEU A 60 3.60 7.16 7.81
N TYR A 61 3.41 5.89 7.51
CA TYR A 61 2.19 5.32 6.92
C TYR A 61 1.33 4.55 7.94
N GLY A 62 1.71 4.53 9.23
CA GLY A 62 1.00 3.84 10.31
C GLY A 62 -0.40 4.38 10.62
N ASN A 63 -0.80 5.46 9.95
CA ASN A 63 -2.16 5.99 9.93
C ASN A 63 -3.07 5.31 8.88
N GLU A 64 -2.60 4.31 8.14
CA GLU A 64 -3.45 3.49 7.27
C GLU A 64 -4.68 2.96 8.02
N ASP A 65 -4.54 2.61 9.29
CA ASP A 65 -5.66 2.11 10.09
C ASP A 65 -6.68 3.22 10.46
N THR A 66 -6.26 4.49 10.54
CA THR A 66 -7.18 5.63 10.70
C THR A 66 -7.86 6.00 9.39
N ASP A 67 -7.12 6.08 8.28
CA ASP A 67 -7.68 6.45 6.98
C ASP A 67 -8.65 5.37 6.48
N VAL A 68 -8.30 4.08 6.64
CA VAL A 68 -9.20 2.96 6.34
C VAL A 68 -10.45 2.99 7.22
N LYS A 69 -10.32 3.33 8.51
CA LYS A 69 -11.49 3.51 9.40
C LYS A 69 -12.35 4.69 8.98
N GLU A 70 -11.77 5.79 8.54
CA GLU A 70 -12.50 6.97 8.08
C GLU A 70 -13.25 6.69 6.77
N ILE A 71 -12.58 6.07 5.79
CA ILE A 71 -13.20 5.63 4.54
C ILE A 71 -14.33 4.65 4.82
N ARG A 72 -14.13 3.69 5.73
CA ARG A 72 -15.19 2.75 6.13
C ARG A 72 -16.39 3.45 6.75
N LYS A 73 -16.17 4.39 7.68
CA LYS A 73 -17.26 5.21 8.27
C LYS A 73 -17.98 6.04 7.21
N LEU A 74 -17.24 6.61 6.27
CA LEU A 74 -17.79 7.41 5.17
C LEU A 74 -18.66 6.54 4.24
N LYS A 75 -18.17 5.36 3.87
CA LYS A 75 -18.92 4.34 3.13
C LYS A 75 -20.21 3.96 3.84
N GLU A 76 -20.14 3.58 5.12
CA GLU A 76 -21.31 3.20 5.92
C GLU A 76 -22.37 4.31 5.97
N ARG A 77 -21.96 5.57 6.15
CA ARG A 77 -22.86 6.74 6.13
C ARG A 77 -23.50 6.93 4.75
N ALA A 78 -22.71 6.92 3.69
CA ALA A 78 -23.20 7.08 2.33
C ALA A 78 -24.20 5.98 1.96
N HIS A 79 -23.88 4.73 2.32
CA HIS A 79 -24.74 3.58 2.08
C HIS A 79 -26.06 3.70 2.83
N LYS A 80 -26.03 4.03 4.13
CA LYS A 80 -27.24 4.24 4.94
C LYS A 80 -28.16 5.33 4.39
N ILE A 81 -27.58 6.38 3.80
CA ILE A 81 -28.35 7.45 3.14
C ILE A 81 -28.96 6.93 1.83
N LEU A 82 -28.17 6.26 1.00
CA LEU A 82 -28.62 5.75 -0.29
C LEU A 82 -29.61 4.58 -0.16
N ASP A 83 -29.58 3.79 0.91
CA ASP A 83 -30.60 2.76 1.16
C ASP A 83 -32.00 3.35 1.35
N LYS A 84 -32.08 4.58 1.87
CA LYS A 84 -33.36 5.28 2.05
C LYS A 84 -33.88 5.94 0.77
N HIS A 85 -32.96 6.43 -0.07
CA HIS A 85 -33.31 7.28 -1.21
C HIS A 85 -33.11 6.61 -2.58
N ARG A 86 -32.45 5.44 -2.63
CA ARG A 86 -31.94 4.71 -3.82
C ARG A 86 -30.93 5.50 -4.65
N GLU A 87 -31.27 6.73 -5.02
CA GLU A 87 -30.44 7.66 -5.76
C GLU A 87 -30.60 9.08 -5.22
N LEU A 88 -29.52 9.87 -5.27
CA LEU A 88 -29.52 11.26 -4.84
C LEU A 88 -28.67 12.10 -5.78
N LYS A 89 -28.83 13.42 -5.74
CA LYS A 89 -27.83 14.30 -6.34
C LYS A 89 -26.57 14.31 -5.48
N VAL A 90 -25.40 14.50 -6.09
CA VAL A 90 -24.12 14.46 -5.35
C VAL A 90 -24.10 15.48 -4.21
N PHE A 91 -24.56 16.71 -4.44
CA PHE A 91 -24.59 17.72 -3.38
C PHE A 91 -25.53 17.33 -2.22
N GLU A 92 -26.66 16.67 -2.50
CA GLU A 92 -27.60 16.22 -1.46
C GLU A 92 -26.96 15.16 -0.58
N LEU A 93 -26.17 14.27 -1.18
CA LEU A 93 -25.38 13.30 -0.46
C LEU A 93 -24.33 14.00 0.42
N VAL A 94 -23.58 14.96 -0.13
CA VAL A 94 -22.55 15.73 0.59
C VAL A 94 -23.16 16.51 1.77
N MET A 95 -24.31 17.16 1.57
CA MET A 95 -25.05 17.82 2.64
C MET A 95 -25.38 16.86 3.78
N LYS A 96 -25.89 15.67 3.47
CA LYS A 96 -26.29 14.67 4.48
C LYS A 96 -25.10 14.01 5.18
N ILE A 97 -23.99 13.78 4.46
CA ILE A 97 -22.78 13.14 5.02
C ILE A 97 -22.02 14.10 5.94
N PHE A 98 -21.82 15.34 5.50
CA PHE A 98 -20.97 16.33 6.17
C PHE A 98 -21.77 17.35 7.00
N ASN A 99 -23.11 17.24 7.01
CA ASN A 99 -24.02 18.16 7.70
C ASN A 99 -23.77 19.64 7.35
N VAL A 100 -23.61 19.92 6.05
CA VAL A 100 -23.28 21.25 5.52
C VAL A 100 -24.55 21.91 4.96
N GLN A 101 -24.73 23.19 5.26
CA GLN A 101 -25.84 23.99 4.73
C GLN A 101 -25.61 24.42 3.27
N PRO A 102 -26.67 24.72 2.50
CA PRO A 102 -26.54 25.23 1.14
C PRO A 102 -25.72 26.53 1.09
N GLY A 103 -24.79 26.63 0.15
CA GLY A 103 -23.95 27.82 -0.05
C GLY A 103 -22.66 27.52 -0.81
N GLU A 104 -21.74 28.48 -0.88
CA GLU A 104 -20.44 28.32 -1.57
C GLU A 104 -19.59 27.20 -0.97
N LYS A 105 -19.65 27.05 0.36
CA LYS A 105 -18.97 25.96 1.09
C LYS A 105 -19.42 24.58 0.61
N LEU A 106 -20.70 24.42 0.26
CA LEU A 106 -21.22 23.15 -0.26
C LEU A 106 -20.69 22.85 -1.65
N GLN A 107 -20.58 23.86 -2.52
CA GLN A 107 -20.01 23.68 -3.87
C GLN A 107 -18.56 23.25 -3.79
N TYR A 108 -17.76 23.90 -2.94
CA TYR A 108 -16.37 23.54 -2.71
C TYR A 108 -16.24 22.11 -2.19
N MET A 109 -17.00 21.77 -1.14
CA MET A 109 -16.99 20.41 -0.57
C MET A 109 -17.45 19.35 -1.57
N THR A 110 -18.41 19.67 -2.43
CA THR A 110 -18.90 18.74 -3.46
C THR A 110 -17.82 18.45 -4.50
N LYS A 111 -17.12 19.48 -4.98
CA LYS A 111 -16.00 19.31 -5.91
C LYS A 111 -14.88 18.48 -5.28
N ARG A 112 -14.47 18.86 -4.07
CA ARG A 112 -13.43 18.16 -3.32
C ARG A 112 -13.78 16.69 -3.08
N PHE A 113 -15.01 16.41 -2.67
CA PHE A 113 -15.50 15.04 -2.50
C PHE A 113 -15.44 14.21 -3.79
N ILE A 114 -15.74 14.82 -4.94
CA ILE A 114 -15.63 14.15 -6.23
C ILE A 114 -14.16 13.89 -6.58
N GLU A 115 -13.30 14.89 -6.43
CA GLU A 115 -11.87 14.82 -6.78
C GLU A 115 -11.09 13.83 -5.90
N GLU A 116 -11.40 13.76 -4.61
CA GLU A 116 -10.70 12.90 -3.65
C GLU A 116 -11.10 11.43 -3.80
N TYR A 117 -12.39 11.13 -4.03
CA TYR A 117 -12.90 9.76 -3.90
C TYR A 117 -13.33 9.10 -5.20
N PHE A 118 -13.46 9.83 -6.31
CA PHE A 118 -13.99 9.29 -7.56
C PHE A 118 -13.01 9.40 -8.72
N ILE A 119 -12.86 8.29 -9.45
CA ILE A 119 -12.04 8.20 -10.65
C ILE A 119 -12.95 8.19 -11.88
N SER A 120 -12.55 8.90 -12.94
CA SER A 120 -13.34 8.91 -14.18
C SER A 120 -13.31 7.55 -14.86
N SER A 121 -14.49 6.99 -15.10
CA SER A 121 -14.68 5.75 -15.86
C SER A 121 -15.44 6.07 -17.13
N GLY A 122 -14.70 6.47 -18.16
CA GLY A 122 -15.24 6.98 -19.41
C GLY A 122 -15.84 8.39 -19.29
N ASN A 123 -16.62 8.79 -20.30
CA ASN A 123 -17.10 10.18 -20.41
C ASN A 123 -18.31 10.49 -19.51
N LYS A 124 -19.10 9.48 -19.13
CA LYS A 124 -20.41 9.68 -18.49
C LYS A 124 -20.47 9.24 -17.02
N LYS A 125 -19.42 8.59 -16.49
CA LYS A 125 -19.44 8.01 -15.14
C LYS A 125 -18.17 8.33 -14.37
N LEU A 126 -18.30 8.47 -13.06
CA LEU A 126 -17.20 8.44 -12.11
C LEU A 126 -17.46 7.30 -11.11
N ILE A 127 -16.41 6.57 -10.73
CA ILE A 127 -16.52 5.40 -9.87
C ILE A 127 -15.60 5.60 -8.67
N SER A 128 -16.15 5.38 -7.47
CA SER A 128 -15.39 5.21 -6.24
C SER A 128 -15.44 3.74 -5.86
N ARG A 129 -14.30 3.04 -5.95
CA ARG A 129 -14.21 1.64 -5.53
C ARG A 129 -14.27 1.52 -4.01
N ASP A 130 -13.58 2.42 -3.32
CA ASP A 130 -13.50 2.39 -1.85
C ASP A 130 -14.84 2.66 -1.18
N LEU A 131 -15.64 3.57 -1.75
CA LEU A 131 -16.98 3.88 -1.25
C LEU A 131 -18.07 2.99 -1.85
N GLU A 132 -17.76 2.20 -2.88
CA GLU A 132 -18.72 1.43 -3.70
C GLU A 132 -19.84 2.33 -4.24
N LEU A 133 -19.46 3.48 -4.82
CA LEU A 133 -20.39 4.47 -5.35
C LEU A 133 -20.11 4.74 -6.83
N VAL A 134 -21.16 5.06 -7.56
CA VAL A 134 -21.08 5.53 -8.95
C VAL A 134 -21.79 6.87 -9.08
N ILE A 135 -21.12 7.82 -9.73
CA ILE A 135 -21.70 9.09 -10.15
C ILE A 135 -21.98 9.05 -11.65
N ILE A 136 -23.20 9.41 -12.04
CA ILE A 136 -23.62 9.57 -13.42
C ILE A 136 -23.61 11.07 -13.74
N LYS A 137 -22.75 11.46 -14.69
CA LYS A 137 -22.62 12.85 -15.13
C LYS A 137 -23.84 13.24 -15.96
N THR A 138 -24.75 14.00 -15.35
CA THR A 138 -25.88 14.64 -16.03
C THR A 138 -25.47 16.01 -16.58
N SER A 139 -26.34 16.62 -17.39
CA SER A 139 -26.08 17.88 -18.12
C SER A 139 -25.89 19.12 -17.22
N TYR A 140 -26.23 19.03 -15.93
CA TYR A 140 -26.32 20.17 -15.01
C TYR A 140 -25.07 20.37 -14.13
N GLY A 141 -23.92 19.82 -14.54
CA GLY A 141 -22.65 19.91 -13.80
C GLY A 141 -22.64 19.15 -12.47
N PRO A 142 -21.56 19.26 -11.65
CA PRO A 142 -21.35 18.46 -10.44
C PRO A 142 -22.49 18.50 -9.42
N MET A 143 -23.19 19.63 -9.34
CA MET A 143 -24.36 19.80 -8.46
C MET A 143 -25.61 19.09 -8.99
N GLY A 144 -25.68 18.74 -10.27
CA GLY A 144 -26.80 18.01 -10.85
C GLY A 144 -26.55 16.53 -11.05
N TRP A 145 -25.30 16.07 -10.85
CA TRP A 145 -24.93 14.68 -11.05
C TRP A 145 -25.62 13.76 -10.05
N ILE A 146 -25.91 12.54 -10.47
CA ILE A 146 -26.63 11.56 -9.66
C ILE A 146 -25.65 10.55 -9.11
N VAL A 147 -25.71 10.28 -7.81
CA VAL A 147 -24.93 9.26 -7.11
C VAL A 147 -25.81 8.08 -6.73
N LYS A 148 -25.30 6.87 -6.96
CA LYS A 148 -25.94 5.59 -6.61
C LYS A 148 -24.91 4.63 -6.04
N LYS A 149 -25.37 3.58 -5.36
CA LYS A 149 -24.50 2.45 -5.00
C LYS A 149 -23.99 1.77 -6.27
N LEU A 150 -22.73 1.39 -6.26
CA LEU A 150 -22.16 0.51 -7.27
C LEU A 150 -22.84 -0.86 -7.09
N GLN A 151 -23.62 -1.29 -8.08
CA GLN A 151 -24.16 -2.64 -8.08
C GLN A 151 -23.05 -3.56 -8.60
N ASP A 152 -22.73 -4.60 -7.83
CA ASP A 152 -21.82 -5.67 -8.26
C ASP A 152 -22.28 -6.16 -9.65
N SER A 153 -21.39 -6.04 -10.63
CA SER A 153 -21.57 -6.60 -11.97
C SER A 153 -21.01 -8.01 -11.99
#